data_AF-A0AAD6S130-F1
#
_entry.id   AF-A0AAD6S130-F1
#
_cell.length_a   1.000
_cell.length_b   1.000
_cell.length_c   1.000
_cell.angle_alpha   90.00
_cell.angle_beta   90.00
_cell.angle_gamma   90.00
#
_symmetry.space_group_name_H-M   'P 1'
#
loop_
_entity.id
_entity.type
_entity.pdbx_description
1 polymer ?
#
loop_
_entity_poly.entity_id
_entity_poly.type
_entity_poly.pdbx_seq_one_letter_code
_entity_poly.pdbx_strand_id
1 'polypeptide(L)'
;MLKNAAKYGVDFNTIDPSPELKGKVPLWKKTEINNTRECVCLRNRHGVHLVEDAMVILERLHDRTHVRVKDCTCEACVDDRLTKQCKNLDACVKAVEWKLSALLPKWDPRRCSPVNPRDAENEASGTFKPPTPVTSLTEGFRVLTRKLHPKIRTQSAAPTRHHSTPGTDQTVFIGTATARDGEGKVIAGGSIWYGPDNEKNVVLRVPEDQMQTARTADICSTLLAVQKAPRNQTLKIVNSKNTARIAMTRDLEKLEDRGWV
;
A
#
# COMPACT_ATOMS: atom_id res chain seq x y z
N MET A 1 -0.54 -11.13 -25.66
CA MET A 1 -1.02 -10.07 -24.75
C MET A 1 0.03 -9.64 -23.71
N LEU A 2 0.63 -10.53 -22.92
CA LEU A 2 1.62 -10.15 -21.89
C LEU A 2 2.88 -9.43 -22.41
N LYS A 3 3.38 -9.79 -23.60
CA LYS A 3 4.50 -9.08 -24.26
C LYS A 3 4.15 -7.63 -24.59
N ASN A 4 2.90 -7.36 -24.99
CA ASN A 4 2.43 -6.00 -25.27
C ASN A 4 2.25 -5.22 -23.97
N ALA A 5 1.69 -5.85 -22.93
CA ALA A 5 1.60 -5.23 -21.60
C ALA A 5 2.99 -4.78 -21.10
N ALA A 6 4.00 -5.64 -21.18
CA ALA A 6 5.37 -5.28 -20.84
C ALA A 6 5.96 -4.18 -21.75
N LYS A 7 5.70 -4.23 -23.06
CA LYS A 7 6.16 -3.21 -24.03
C LYS A 7 5.62 -1.82 -23.69
N TYR A 8 4.36 -1.73 -23.28
CA TYR A 8 3.68 -0.46 -22.96
C TYR A 8 3.76 -0.07 -21.47
N GLY A 9 4.54 -0.80 -20.67
CA GLY A 9 4.67 -0.50 -19.23
C GLY A 9 3.35 -0.61 -18.49
N VAL A 10 2.49 -1.55 -18.89
CA VAL A 10 1.25 -1.84 -18.17
C VAL A 10 1.61 -2.48 -16.84
N ASP A 11 1.24 -1.83 -15.76
CA ASP A 11 1.42 -2.31 -14.40
C ASP A 11 0.08 -2.33 -13.65
N PHE A 12 -0.02 -3.17 -12.63
CA PHE A 12 -1.18 -3.22 -11.75
C PHE A 12 -0.79 -2.64 -10.40
N ASN A 13 -1.13 -1.37 -10.19
CA ASN A 13 -0.77 -0.63 -8.98
C ASN A 13 -1.93 0.27 -8.53
N THR A 14 -2.64 -0.17 -7.51
CA THR A 14 -3.72 0.58 -6.84
C THR A 14 -3.18 1.29 -5.61
N ILE A 15 -3.68 2.43 -5.14
CA ILE A 15 -3.15 3.02 -3.89
C ILE A 15 -3.64 2.23 -2.67
N ASP A 16 -4.95 1.98 -2.61
CA ASP A 16 -5.61 1.26 -1.52
C ASP A 16 -6.59 0.22 -2.11
N PRO A 17 -6.16 -1.04 -2.33
CA PRO A 17 -7.07 -2.07 -2.82
C PRO A 17 -8.08 -2.45 -1.74
N SER A 18 -9.36 -2.57 -2.12
CA SER A 18 -10.41 -3.03 -1.22
C SER A 18 -10.16 -4.49 -0.77
N PRO A 19 -10.71 -4.93 0.38
CA PRO A 19 -10.60 -6.32 0.81
C PRO A 19 -11.06 -7.33 -0.25
N GLU A 20 -12.13 -7.02 -0.97
CA GLU A 20 -12.67 -7.84 -2.05
C GLU A 20 -11.67 -7.93 -3.21
N LEU A 21 -11.03 -6.81 -3.57
CA LEU A 21 -10.01 -6.81 -4.62
C LEU A 21 -8.76 -7.60 -4.21
N LYS A 22 -8.34 -7.51 -2.94
CA LYS A 22 -7.23 -8.31 -2.39
C LYS A 22 -7.51 -9.81 -2.49
N GLY A 23 -8.76 -10.25 -2.32
CA GLY A 23 -9.16 -11.65 -2.50
C GLY A 23 -9.02 -12.15 -3.94
N LYS A 24 -9.33 -11.28 -4.91
CA LYS A 24 -9.35 -11.59 -6.35
C LYS A 24 -7.98 -11.62 -7.04
N VAL A 25 -6.89 -11.35 -6.31
CA VAL A 25 -5.55 -11.42 -6.93
C VAL A 25 -5.09 -12.88 -7.04
N PRO A 26 -4.38 -13.26 -8.12
CA PRO A 26 -3.83 -14.60 -8.24
C PRO A 26 -2.82 -14.90 -7.14
N LEU A 27 -2.98 -16.02 -6.44
CA LEU A 27 -2.03 -16.46 -5.41
C LEU A 27 -0.70 -16.90 -6.03
N TRP A 28 -0.75 -17.46 -7.24
CA TRP A 28 0.39 -18.08 -7.90
C TRP A 28 1.06 -17.14 -8.90
N LYS A 29 2.15 -16.47 -8.49
CA LYS A 29 3.06 -15.79 -9.41
C LYS A 29 4.16 -16.74 -9.87
N LYS A 30 4.53 -16.75 -11.15
CA LYS A 30 5.57 -17.64 -11.71
C LYS A 30 6.88 -17.57 -10.91
N THR A 31 7.10 -18.56 -10.05
CA THR A 31 8.35 -18.82 -9.33
C THR A 31 8.52 -20.33 -9.25
N GLU A 32 9.77 -20.80 -9.27
CA GLU A 32 10.10 -22.23 -9.13
C GLU A 32 9.56 -22.83 -7.82
N ILE A 33 9.37 -21.96 -6.82
CA ILE A 33 8.86 -22.29 -5.48
C ILE A 33 7.35 -22.60 -5.44
N ASN A 34 6.69 -22.74 -6.60
CA ASN A 34 5.28 -23.16 -6.69
C ASN A 34 5.11 -24.64 -7.03
N ASN A 35 6.19 -25.38 -7.28
CA ASN A 35 6.13 -26.76 -7.75
C ASN A 35 6.31 -27.81 -6.66
N THR A 36 6.17 -27.43 -5.38
CA THR A 36 6.11 -28.43 -4.30
C THR A 36 4.84 -29.27 -4.46
N ARG A 37 4.89 -30.50 -3.92
CA ARG A 37 3.76 -31.43 -4.00
C ARG A 37 2.49 -30.84 -3.40
N GLU A 38 2.62 -30.08 -2.32
CA GLU A 38 1.54 -29.39 -1.61
C GLU A 38 0.95 -28.28 -2.49
N CYS A 39 1.78 -27.45 -3.13
CA CYS A 39 1.32 -26.40 -4.05
C CYS A 39 0.63 -26.96 -5.30
N VAL A 40 1.07 -28.12 -5.80
CA VAL A 40 0.40 -28.82 -6.90
C VAL A 40 -0.95 -29.39 -6.44
N CYS A 41 -1.00 -29.98 -5.23
CA CYS A 41 -2.25 -30.47 -4.64
C CYS A 41 -3.26 -29.33 -4.44
N LEU A 42 -2.84 -28.20 -3.88
CA LEU A 42 -3.68 -27.02 -3.68
C LEU A 42 -4.32 -26.54 -4.99
N ARG A 43 -3.54 -26.46 -6.07
CA ARG A 43 -4.06 -26.05 -7.39
C ARG A 43 -4.99 -27.09 -8.01
N ASN A 44 -4.54 -28.34 -8.09
CA ASN A 44 -5.20 -29.35 -8.91
C ASN A 44 -6.33 -30.08 -8.18
N ARG A 45 -6.29 -30.15 -6.84
CA ARG A 45 -7.25 -30.88 -6.01
C ARG A 45 -8.12 -29.97 -5.16
N HIS A 46 -7.54 -28.92 -4.59
CA HIS A 46 -8.30 -27.96 -3.79
C HIS A 46 -8.83 -26.77 -4.60
N GLY A 47 -8.43 -26.61 -5.86
CA GLY A 47 -8.89 -25.51 -6.72
C GLY A 47 -8.41 -24.13 -6.28
N VAL A 48 -7.34 -24.06 -5.48
CA VAL A 48 -6.83 -22.79 -4.96
C VAL A 48 -6.12 -22.06 -6.09
N HIS A 49 -6.65 -20.93 -6.55
CA HIS A 49 -6.06 -20.09 -7.61
C HIS A 49 -5.91 -18.63 -7.17
N LEU A 50 -6.85 -18.15 -6.38
CA LEU A 50 -6.94 -16.80 -5.86
C LEU A 50 -6.53 -16.75 -4.39
N VAL A 51 -6.30 -15.54 -3.90
CA VAL A 51 -6.02 -15.31 -2.48
C VAL A 51 -7.23 -15.66 -1.61
N GLU A 52 -8.46 -15.37 -2.07
CA GLU A 52 -9.68 -15.74 -1.36
C GLU A 52 -9.86 -17.27 -1.22
N ASP A 53 -9.55 -18.06 -2.26
CA ASP A 53 -9.58 -19.53 -2.16
C ASP A 53 -8.63 -20.04 -1.07
N ALA A 54 -7.48 -19.39 -0.94
CA ALA A 54 -6.46 -19.72 0.04
C ALA A 54 -6.94 -19.38 1.46
N MET A 55 -7.65 -18.26 1.62
CA MET A 55 -8.25 -17.87 2.89
C MET A 55 -9.29 -18.90 3.37
N VAL A 56 -10.12 -19.43 2.47
CA VAL A 56 -11.07 -20.51 2.78
C VAL A 56 -10.37 -21.76 3.31
N ILE A 57 -9.18 -22.09 2.79
CA ILE A 57 -8.38 -23.22 3.31
C ILE A 57 -7.83 -22.91 4.71
N LEU A 58 -7.41 -21.67 5.00
CA LEU A 58 -6.93 -21.28 6.34
C LEU A 58 -8.04 -21.26 7.38
N GLU A 59 -9.26 -20.86 7.02
CA GLU A 59 -10.39 -20.81 7.95
C GLU A 59 -10.66 -22.18 8.58
N ARG A 60 -10.42 -23.26 7.83
CA ARG A 60 -10.55 -24.64 8.33
C ARG A 60 -9.64 -24.97 9.51
N LEU A 61 -8.51 -24.27 9.68
CA LEU A 61 -7.64 -24.44 10.86
C LEU A 61 -8.26 -23.92 12.15
N HIS A 62 -9.22 -23.01 12.04
CA HIS A 62 -9.87 -22.39 13.19
C HIS A 62 -11.05 -23.23 13.68
N ASP A 63 -11.39 -24.32 12.97
CA ASP A 63 -12.30 -25.33 13.47
C ASP A 63 -11.69 -25.99 14.72
N ARG A 64 -12.45 -25.98 15.83
CA ARG A 64 -12.03 -26.54 17.11
C ARG A 64 -11.78 -28.05 17.04
N THR A 65 -12.36 -28.73 16.05
CA THR A 65 -12.19 -30.17 15.83
C THR A 65 -10.93 -30.50 15.05
N HIS A 66 -10.31 -29.52 14.40
CA HIS A 66 -9.11 -29.71 13.62
C HIS A 66 -7.87 -29.86 14.51
N VAL A 67 -7.02 -30.84 14.17
CA VAL A 67 -5.73 -31.07 14.82
C VAL A 67 -4.67 -31.04 13.73
N ARG A 68 -3.57 -30.29 13.95
CA ARG A 68 -2.45 -30.11 13.00
C ARG A 68 -1.58 -31.36 12.88
N VAL A 69 -2.19 -32.46 12.43
CA VAL A 69 -1.58 -33.76 12.15
C VAL A 69 -2.02 -34.25 10.77
N LYS A 70 -1.19 -35.09 10.14
CA LYS A 70 -1.42 -35.60 8.78
C LYS A 70 -2.76 -36.33 8.63
N ASP A 71 -3.16 -37.09 9.65
CA ASP A 71 -4.32 -37.98 9.63
C ASP A 71 -5.47 -37.46 10.52
N CYS A 72 -5.68 -36.14 10.55
CA CYS A 72 -6.78 -35.53 11.29
C CYS A 72 -8.14 -36.14 10.89
N THR A 73 -8.96 -36.45 11.89
CA THR A 73 -10.26 -37.12 11.73
C THR A 73 -11.46 -36.17 11.74
N CYS A 74 -11.24 -34.86 11.77
CA CYS A 74 -12.34 -33.90 11.61
C CYS A 74 -13.03 -34.07 10.25
N GLU A 75 -14.32 -33.72 10.19
CA GLU A 75 -15.18 -33.91 9.01
C GLU A 75 -14.56 -33.31 7.75
N ALA A 76 -14.06 -32.07 7.82
CA ALA A 76 -13.43 -31.40 6.68
C ALA A 76 -12.15 -32.10 6.17
N CYS A 77 -11.33 -32.69 7.06
CA CYS A 77 -10.14 -33.44 6.66
C CYS A 77 -10.48 -34.80 6.07
N VAL A 78 -11.54 -35.45 6.57
CA VAL A 78 -12.03 -36.72 6.02
C VAL A 78 -12.62 -36.49 4.64
N ASP A 79 -13.45 -35.46 4.48
CA ASP A 79 -14.01 -35.07 3.18
C ASP A 79 -12.91 -34.78 2.16
N ASP A 80 -11.95 -33.91 2.44
CA ASP A 80 -10.86 -33.60 1.51
C ASP A 80 -10.00 -34.84 1.14
N ARG A 81 -9.85 -35.81 2.05
CA ARG A 81 -9.17 -37.08 1.74
C ARG A 81 -9.99 -37.94 0.78
N LEU A 82 -11.29 -38.06 1.01
CA LEU A 82 -12.18 -38.92 0.22
C LEU A 82 -12.53 -38.30 -1.13
N THR A 83 -12.92 -37.03 -1.16
CA THR A 83 -13.43 -36.35 -2.37
C THR A 83 -12.32 -35.74 -3.21
N LYS A 84 -11.36 -35.06 -2.58
CA LYS A 84 -10.26 -34.38 -3.29
C LYS A 84 -9.00 -35.22 -3.43
N GLN A 85 -8.96 -36.42 -2.83
CA GLN A 85 -7.80 -37.31 -2.82
C GLN A 85 -6.54 -36.63 -2.23
N CYS A 86 -6.72 -35.67 -1.31
CA CYS A 86 -5.61 -35.03 -0.63
C CYS A 86 -4.96 -36.01 0.35
N LYS A 87 -3.62 -36.16 0.32
CA LYS A 87 -2.94 -37.12 1.22
C LYS A 87 -2.49 -36.53 2.55
N ASN A 88 -2.45 -35.20 2.68
CA ASN A 88 -1.99 -34.49 3.86
C ASN A 88 -2.51 -33.05 3.83
N LEU A 89 -3.63 -32.79 4.53
CA LEU A 89 -4.22 -31.46 4.54
C LEU A 89 -3.34 -30.45 5.31
N ASP A 90 -2.77 -30.84 6.45
CA ASP A 90 -1.91 -29.98 7.26
C ASP A 90 -0.71 -29.44 6.45
N ALA A 91 -0.08 -30.28 5.62
CA ALA A 91 0.99 -29.83 4.73
C ALA A 91 0.51 -28.84 3.66
N CYS A 92 -0.68 -29.06 3.09
CA CYS A 92 -1.29 -28.12 2.14
C CYS A 92 -1.59 -26.79 2.82
N VAL A 93 -2.11 -26.81 4.05
CA VAL A 93 -2.41 -25.61 4.80
C VAL A 93 -1.15 -24.82 5.17
N LYS A 94 -0.08 -25.49 5.61
CA LYS A 94 1.22 -24.84 5.85
C LYS A 94 1.76 -24.17 4.60
N ALA A 95 1.59 -24.80 3.44
CA ALA A 95 1.95 -24.19 2.16
C ALA A 95 1.12 -22.93 1.87
N VAL A 96 -0.17 -22.93 2.19
CA VAL A 96 -1.03 -21.72 2.10
C VAL A 96 -0.57 -20.63 3.07
N GLU A 97 -0.35 -20.93 4.35
CA GLU A 97 0.14 -19.96 5.35
C GLU A 97 1.44 -19.29 4.86
N TRP A 98 2.36 -20.09 4.34
CA TRP A 98 3.62 -19.60 3.79
C TRP A 98 3.41 -18.72 2.55
N LYS A 99 2.54 -19.10 1.61
CA LYS A 99 2.23 -18.31 0.41
C LYS A 99 1.57 -16.97 0.74
N LEU A 100 0.58 -16.97 1.63
CA LEU A 100 -0.09 -15.75 2.06
C LEU A 100 0.88 -14.82 2.81
N SER A 101 1.81 -15.38 3.58
CA SER A 101 2.85 -14.60 4.27
C SER A 101 3.91 -14.02 3.32
N ALA A 102 4.03 -14.57 2.11
CA ALA A 102 4.88 -14.03 1.05
C ALA A 102 4.20 -12.92 0.22
N LEU A 103 2.91 -12.67 0.43
CA LEU A 103 2.23 -11.53 -0.19
C LEU A 103 2.84 -10.22 0.34
N LEU A 104 2.92 -9.22 -0.54
CA LEU A 104 3.23 -7.87 -0.07
C LEU A 104 2.12 -7.46 0.93
N PRO A 105 2.45 -6.79 2.03
CA PRO A 105 1.47 -6.45 3.06
C PRO A 105 0.22 -5.71 2.55
N LYS A 106 0.34 -4.91 1.49
CA LYS A 106 -0.77 -4.23 0.81
C LYS A 106 -1.79 -5.18 0.17
N TRP A 107 -1.35 -6.37 -0.26
CA TRP A 107 -2.17 -7.39 -0.90
C TRP A 107 -2.59 -8.51 0.06
N ASP A 108 -2.19 -8.44 1.33
CA ASP A 108 -2.58 -9.42 2.34
C ASP A 108 -3.99 -9.07 2.89
N PRO A 109 -5.03 -9.88 2.62
CA PRO A 109 -6.39 -9.60 3.09
C PRO A 109 -6.52 -9.73 4.61
N ARG A 110 -5.60 -10.44 5.27
CA ARG A 110 -5.56 -10.55 6.74
C ARG A 110 -5.19 -9.24 7.41
N ARG A 111 -4.66 -8.28 6.63
CA ARG A 111 -4.35 -6.92 7.07
C ARG A 111 -5.47 -6.00 6.61
N CYS A 112 -6.42 -5.73 7.51
CA CYS A 112 -7.37 -4.65 7.30
C CYS A 112 -6.61 -3.32 7.22
N SER A 113 -6.74 -2.62 6.09
CA SER A 113 -6.56 -1.18 6.11
C SER A 113 -7.70 -0.64 6.96
N PRO A 114 -7.46 0.15 8.03
CA PRO A 114 -8.53 0.76 8.78
C PRO A 114 -9.36 1.60 7.82
N VAL A 115 -10.59 1.17 7.56
CA VAL A 115 -11.59 1.94 6.83
C VAL A 115 -11.79 3.20 7.65
N ASN A 116 -11.32 4.36 7.18
CA ASN A 116 -11.73 5.61 7.80
C ASN A 116 -13.20 5.81 7.42
N PRO A 117 -14.14 5.83 8.38
CA PRO A 117 -15.52 6.16 8.08
C PRO A 117 -15.54 7.56 7.44
N ARG A 118 -16.16 7.66 6.27
CA ARG A 118 -16.41 8.93 5.61
C ARG A 118 -17.61 9.58 6.28
N ASP A 119 -17.35 10.38 7.30
CA ASP A 119 -18.34 11.32 7.81
C ASP A 119 -17.85 12.76 7.62
N ALA A 120 -18.79 13.61 7.21
CA ALA A 120 -18.74 15.06 6.97
C ALA A 120 -18.39 15.51 5.53
N GLU A 121 -19.47 15.70 4.78
CA GLU A 121 -19.60 16.62 3.65
C GLU A 121 -19.12 18.02 4.04
N ASN A 122 -18.04 18.49 3.41
CA ASN A 122 -17.76 19.90 3.18
C ASN A 122 -16.65 20.02 2.13
N GLU A 123 -17.00 20.47 0.93
CA GLU A 123 -16.05 20.66 -0.20
C GLU A 123 -15.08 21.83 0.03
N ALA A 124 -15.30 22.67 1.05
CA ALA A 124 -14.51 23.87 1.29
C ALA A 124 -13.30 23.70 2.24
N SER A 125 -13.13 22.54 2.89
CA SER A 125 -12.33 22.46 4.13
C SER A 125 -10.79 22.40 3.95
N GLY A 126 -10.25 22.26 2.73
CA GLY A 126 -8.80 22.05 2.56
C GLY A 126 -8.25 20.78 3.23
N THR A 127 -9.14 19.89 3.68
CA THR A 127 -8.83 18.61 4.31
C THR A 127 -8.50 17.58 3.24
N PHE A 128 -7.39 16.87 3.42
CA PHE A 128 -7.04 15.76 2.55
C PHE A 128 -8.04 14.61 2.71
N LYS A 129 -8.69 14.24 1.61
CA LYS A 129 -9.53 13.03 1.54
C LYS A 129 -8.69 11.93 0.88
N PRO A 130 -8.46 10.79 1.57
CA PRO A 130 -7.77 9.68 0.93
C PRO A 130 -8.56 9.18 -0.29
N PRO A 131 -7.85 8.66 -1.32
CA PRO A 131 -8.50 8.15 -2.53
C PRO A 131 -9.49 7.03 -2.19
N THR A 132 -10.54 6.89 -3.01
CA THR A 132 -11.49 5.78 -2.91
C THR A 132 -10.73 4.46 -3.08
N PRO A 133 -10.97 3.47 -2.19
CA PRO A 133 -10.40 2.15 -2.38
C PRO A 133 -10.81 1.58 -3.74
N VAL A 134 -9.86 0.98 -4.43
CA VAL A 134 -10.09 0.36 -5.73
C VAL A 134 -10.79 -0.97 -5.51
N THR A 135 -11.94 -1.17 -6.14
CA THR A 135 -12.78 -2.37 -5.93
C THR A 135 -12.71 -3.36 -7.09
N SER A 136 -12.32 -2.88 -8.27
CA SER A 136 -12.22 -3.69 -9.49
C SER A 136 -10.78 -3.85 -9.98
N LEU A 137 -10.47 -5.00 -10.60
CA LEU A 137 -9.21 -5.21 -11.31
C LEU A 137 -9.05 -4.23 -12.48
N THR A 138 -10.15 -3.81 -13.14
CA THR A 138 -10.07 -2.89 -14.29
C THR A 138 -9.55 -1.52 -13.89
N GLU A 139 -9.90 -1.06 -12.70
CA GLU A 139 -9.52 0.24 -12.13
C GLU A 139 -8.07 0.27 -11.64
N GLY A 140 -7.41 -0.89 -11.48
CA GLY A 140 -6.05 -0.95 -10.94
C GLY A 140 -4.94 -1.04 -11.98
N PHE A 141 -5.28 -1.25 -13.26
CA PHE A 141 -4.29 -1.22 -14.33
C PHE A 141 -3.89 0.23 -14.66
N ARG A 142 -2.60 0.45 -14.85
CA ARG A 142 -2.01 1.73 -15.25
C ARG A 142 -1.09 1.49 -16.45
N VAL A 143 -1.15 2.36 -17.46
CA VAL A 143 -0.30 2.29 -18.66
C VAL A 143 0.71 3.44 -18.60
N LEU A 144 1.94 3.14 -18.19
CA LEU A 144 3.00 4.14 -18.10
C LEU A 144 3.85 4.08 -19.37
N THR A 145 3.46 4.87 -20.37
CA THR A 145 4.02 4.81 -21.75
C THR A 145 5.48 5.26 -21.87
N ARG A 146 6.11 5.78 -20.79
CA ARG A 146 7.54 6.11 -20.75
C ARG A 146 8.26 5.26 -19.70
N LYS A 147 9.32 4.56 -20.12
CA LYS A 147 10.29 3.85 -19.26
C LYS A 147 11.15 4.79 -18.39
N LEU A 148 10.59 5.90 -17.90
CA LEU A 148 11.36 6.93 -17.19
C LEU A 148 11.46 6.70 -15.68
N HIS A 149 10.78 5.69 -15.12
CA HIS A 149 10.87 5.45 -13.68
C HIS A 149 11.79 4.27 -13.35
N PRO A 150 12.79 4.45 -12.47
CA PRO A 150 13.32 3.35 -11.68
C PRO A 150 12.12 2.63 -11.06
N LYS A 151 12.14 1.29 -11.06
CA LYS A 151 11.10 0.47 -10.41
C LYS A 151 10.78 1.09 -9.05
N ILE A 152 9.64 1.77 -8.94
CA ILE A 152 9.22 2.38 -7.68
C ILE A 152 9.07 1.19 -6.76
N ARG A 153 10.00 1.04 -5.81
CA ARG A 153 9.87 0.08 -4.72
C ARG A 153 8.54 0.43 -4.07
N THR A 154 7.54 -0.44 -4.24
CA THR A 154 6.30 -0.36 -3.49
C THR A 154 6.71 -0.23 -2.03
N GLN A 155 6.47 0.94 -1.46
CA GLN A 155 6.83 1.23 -0.07
C GLN A 155 6.24 0.11 0.78
N SER A 156 7.07 -0.51 1.62
CA SER A 156 6.63 -1.46 2.63
C SER A 156 5.41 -0.89 3.34
N ALA A 157 4.37 -1.69 3.56
CA ALA A 157 3.18 -1.19 4.25
C ALA A 157 3.58 -0.46 5.52
N ALA A 158 2.95 0.68 5.74
CA ALA A 158 2.96 1.32 7.04
C ALA A 158 2.56 0.25 8.08
N PRO A 159 3.36 0.00 9.14
CA PRO A 159 2.94 -0.85 10.25
C PRO A 159 1.52 -0.50 10.69
N THR A 160 0.78 -1.55 11.02
CA THR A 160 -0.59 -1.54 11.51
C THR A 160 -0.79 -0.39 12.49
N ARG A 161 -1.82 0.45 12.27
CA ARG A 161 -2.24 1.45 13.26
C ARG A 161 -2.61 0.70 14.53
N HIS A 162 -1.68 0.55 15.47
CA HIS A 162 -2.04 0.18 16.83
C HIS A 162 -2.95 1.28 17.35
N HIS A 163 -4.13 0.90 17.83
CA HIS A 163 -5.08 1.76 18.53
C HIS A 163 -4.37 2.46 19.68
N SER A 164 -3.74 3.57 19.36
CA SER A 164 -3.10 4.46 20.32
C SER A 164 -4.13 5.53 20.60
N THR A 165 -4.30 5.86 21.87
CA THR A 165 -5.16 6.93 22.39
C THR A 165 -5.10 8.15 21.47
N PRO A 166 -6.22 8.84 21.17
CA PRO A 166 -6.23 10.02 20.33
C PRO A 166 -5.18 11.00 20.84
N GLY A 167 -4.10 11.18 20.09
CA GLY A 167 -3.13 12.21 20.42
C GLY A 167 -3.70 13.58 20.09
N THR A 168 -3.20 14.61 20.75
CA THR A 168 -3.59 15.99 20.44
C THR A 168 -3.29 16.32 18.98
N ASP A 169 -4.20 17.06 18.34
CA ASP A 169 -4.01 17.57 16.98
C ASP A 169 -2.70 18.37 16.92
N GLN A 170 -1.87 18.09 15.91
CA GLN A 170 -0.57 18.72 15.74
C GLN A 170 -0.61 19.70 14.56
N THR A 171 -0.20 20.94 14.78
CA THR A 171 -0.04 21.92 13.70
C THR A 171 1.44 22.01 13.30
N VAL A 172 1.71 22.06 12.00
CA VAL A 172 3.05 22.26 11.43
C VAL A 172 3.01 23.37 10.40
N PHE A 173 4.01 24.25 10.45
CA PHE A 173 4.19 25.34 9.52
C PHE A 173 5.29 24.99 8.53
N ILE A 174 5.01 25.19 7.23
CA ILE A 174 5.95 24.94 6.15
C ILE A 174 6.46 26.26 5.60
N GLY A 175 7.78 26.41 5.59
CA GLY A 175 8.51 27.49 4.93
C GLY A 175 9.20 26.99 3.68
N THR A 176 9.31 27.83 2.66
CA THR A 176 10.09 27.54 1.44
C THR A 176 10.84 28.78 1.00
N ALA A 177 12.04 28.58 0.48
CA ALA A 177 12.89 29.65 -0.05
C ALA A 177 13.68 29.16 -1.26
N THR A 178 14.04 30.12 -2.10
CA THR A 178 15.01 29.91 -3.19
C THR A 178 16.05 31.01 -3.11
N ALA A 179 17.30 30.65 -3.33
CA ALA A 179 18.42 31.58 -3.40
C ALA A 179 19.32 31.25 -4.59
N ARG A 180 20.29 32.10 -4.88
CA ARG A 180 21.41 31.76 -5.76
C ARG A 180 22.65 31.54 -4.89
N ASP A 181 23.43 30.52 -5.21
CA ASP A 181 24.73 30.33 -4.60
C ASP A 181 25.78 31.30 -5.19
N GLY A 182 27.03 31.18 -4.75
CA GLY A 182 28.14 32.03 -5.20
C GLY A 182 28.47 31.90 -6.69
N GLU A 183 27.99 30.85 -7.36
CA GLU A 183 28.15 30.62 -8.80
C GLU A 183 26.90 31.04 -9.60
N GLY A 184 25.89 31.58 -8.93
CA GLY A 184 24.63 32.00 -9.54
C GLY A 184 23.63 30.86 -9.78
N LYS A 185 23.94 29.62 -9.37
CA LYS A 185 23.05 28.46 -9.49
C LYS A 185 21.92 28.59 -8.47
N VAL A 186 20.68 28.32 -8.90
CA VAL A 186 19.51 28.39 -8.03
C VAL A 186 19.51 27.19 -7.09
N ILE A 187 19.36 27.46 -5.81
CA ILE A 187 19.19 26.47 -4.75
C ILE A 187 17.82 26.67 -4.08
N ALA A 188 17.15 25.57 -3.79
CA ALA A 188 15.87 25.57 -3.10
C ALA A 188 16.00 24.90 -1.73
N GLY A 189 15.31 25.47 -0.75
CA GLY A 189 15.26 24.95 0.60
C GLY A 189 13.86 25.09 1.17
N GLY A 190 13.55 24.23 2.12
CA GLY A 190 12.29 24.27 2.85
C GLY A 190 12.50 24.00 4.32
N SER A 191 11.46 24.22 5.11
CA SER A 191 11.51 24.04 6.55
C SER A 191 10.16 23.56 7.07
N ILE A 192 10.21 22.80 8.16
CA ILE A 192 9.05 22.42 8.96
C ILE A 192 9.24 22.95 10.37
N TRP A 193 8.20 23.56 10.92
CA TRP A 193 8.23 24.17 12.25
C TRP A 193 6.95 23.82 13.03
N TYR A 194 7.11 23.19 14.19
CA TYR A 194 6.04 22.75 15.07
C TYR A 194 5.84 23.65 16.30
N GLY A 195 6.78 24.56 16.56
CA GLY A 195 6.80 25.43 17.74
C GLY A 195 8.22 25.64 18.28
N PRO A 196 8.41 26.54 19.26
CA PRO A 196 9.68 26.69 19.97
C PRO A 196 10.15 25.37 20.58
N ASP A 197 11.46 25.12 20.57
CA ASP A 197 12.14 23.98 21.21
C ASP A 197 11.64 22.58 20.81
N ASN A 198 10.94 22.47 19.67
CA ASN A 198 10.49 21.18 19.17
C ASN A 198 11.59 20.46 18.36
N GLU A 199 12.01 19.29 18.80
CA GLU A 199 13.03 18.45 18.13
C GLU A 199 12.67 18.04 16.69
N LYS A 200 11.39 18.13 16.31
CA LYS A 200 10.93 17.82 14.95
C LYS A 200 11.12 18.99 13.98
N ASN A 201 11.47 20.18 14.47
CA ASN A 201 11.80 21.33 13.63
C ASN A 201 13.01 21.01 12.76
N VAL A 202 12.87 21.16 11.45
CA VAL A 202 13.95 20.83 10.50
C VAL A 202 13.94 21.81 9.35
N VAL A 203 15.14 22.20 8.91
CA VAL A 203 15.38 22.84 7.62
C VAL A 203 16.00 21.81 6.69
N LEU A 204 15.53 21.75 5.45
CA LEU A 204 16.02 20.84 4.44
C LEU A 204 16.44 21.60 3.18
N ARG A 205 17.50 21.12 2.54
CA ARG A 205 17.89 21.52 1.19
C ARG A 205 17.30 20.54 0.20
N VAL A 206 16.73 21.05 -0.90
CA VAL A 206 16.22 20.19 -1.97
C VAL A 206 17.42 19.45 -2.60
N PRO A 207 17.36 18.10 -2.73
CA PRO A 207 18.44 17.32 -3.32
C PRO A 207 18.86 17.83 -4.71
N GLU A 208 20.16 17.80 -5.02
CA GLU A 208 20.69 18.43 -6.23
C GLU A 208 20.25 17.76 -7.54
N ASP A 209 19.86 16.47 -7.47
CA ASP A 209 19.29 15.69 -8.57
C ASP A 209 17.82 16.05 -8.85
N GLN A 210 17.20 16.87 -8.00
CA GLN A 210 15.82 17.34 -8.13
C GLN A 210 15.77 18.79 -8.62
N MET A 211 14.63 19.18 -9.21
CA MET A 211 14.41 20.55 -9.67
C MET A 211 14.50 21.54 -8.50
N GLN A 212 15.44 22.48 -8.56
CA GLN A 212 15.67 23.49 -7.54
C GLN A 212 14.63 24.63 -7.62
N THR A 213 13.42 24.36 -7.13
CA THR A 213 12.31 25.34 -7.13
C THR A 213 11.59 25.41 -5.79
N ALA A 214 10.91 26.53 -5.52
CA ALA A 214 10.06 26.67 -4.33
C ALA A 214 8.95 25.61 -4.26
N ARG A 215 8.44 25.14 -5.42
CA ARG A 215 7.43 24.07 -5.49
C ARG A 215 7.98 22.72 -5.07
N THR A 216 9.21 22.41 -5.47
CA THR A 216 9.89 21.18 -5.04
C THR A 216 10.17 21.24 -3.53
N ALA A 217 10.67 22.37 -3.03
CA ALA A 217 10.87 22.57 -1.59
C ALA A 217 9.58 22.41 -0.79
N ASP A 218 8.46 22.91 -1.32
CA ASP A 218 7.13 22.78 -0.73
C ASP A 218 6.72 21.31 -0.57
N ILE A 219 6.82 20.53 -1.65
CA ILE A 219 6.48 19.09 -1.65
C ILE A 219 7.43 18.30 -0.73
N CYS A 220 8.74 18.54 -0.80
CA CYS A 220 9.71 17.87 0.07
C CYS A 220 9.46 18.17 1.55
N SER A 221 9.16 19.41 1.90
CA SER A 221 8.86 19.80 3.30
C SER A 221 7.56 19.20 3.78
N THR A 222 6.54 19.16 2.92
CA THR A 222 5.26 18.50 3.22
C THR A 222 5.45 17.01 3.47
N LEU A 223 6.22 16.33 2.62
CA LEU A 223 6.55 14.91 2.80
C LEU A 223 7.29 14.67 4.12
N LEU A 224 8.30 15.49 4.42
CA LEU A 224 9.07 15.35 5.66
C LEU A 224 8.19 15.58 6.91
N ALA A 225 7.28 16.56 6.87
CA ALA A 225 6.32 16.80 7.94
C ALA A 225 5.43 15.57 8.19
N VAL A 226 4.92 14.94 7.12
CA VAL A 226 4.09 13.73 7.22
C VAL A 226 4.91 12.54 7.76
N GLN A 227 6.18 12.41 7.37
CA GLN A 227 7.05 11.34 7.86
C GLN A 227 7.43 11.47 9.34
N LYS A 228 7.55 12.70 9.84
CA LYS A 228 7.88 12.98 11.26
C LYS A 228 6.65 13.08 12.17
N ALA A 229 5.46 13.25 11.60
CA ALA A 229 4.23 13.29 12.37
C ALA A 229 3.89 11.90 12.95
N PRO A 230 3.37 11.83 14.18
CA PRO A 230 2.81 10.59 14.71
C PRO A 230 1.64 10.12 13.84
N ARG A 231 1.58 8.82 13.55
CA ARG A 231 0.61 8.25 12.59
C ARG A 231 -0.83 8.19 13.12
N ASN A 232 -1.00 8.42 14.43
CA ASN A 232 -2.27 8.36 15.16
C ASN A 232 -2.79 9.76 15.54
N GLN A 233 -2.26 10.81 14.91
CA GLN A 233 -2.64 12.20 15.18
C GLN A 233 -3.10 12.89 13.91
N THR A 234 -4.07 13.80 14.03
CA THR A 234 -4.40 14.72 12.95
C THR A 234 -3.26 15.71 12.78
N LEU A 235 -2.73 15.80 11.56
CA LEU A 235 -1.70 16.78 11.21
C LEU A 235 -2.32 17.92 10.42
N LYS A 236 -2.36 19.11 11.01
CA LYS A 236 -2.73 20.35 10.32
C LYS A 236 -1.49 20.99 9.72
N ILE A 237 -1.39 20.98 8.39
CA ILE A 237 -0.29 21.60 7.66
C ILE A 237 -0.68 23.02 7.25
N VAL A 238 0.04 24.00 7.78
CA VAL A 238 -0.09 25.42 7.42
C VAL A 238 1.04 25.78 6.47
N ASN A 239 0.69 26.22 5.27
CA ASN A 239 1.65 26.47 4.22
C ASN A 239 1.26 27.72 3.43
N SER A 240 2.24 28.60 3.22
CA SER A 240 2.06 29.80 2.39
C SER A 240 2.00 29.49 0.90
N LYS A 241 2.52 28.32 0.49
CA LYS A 241 2.45 27.81 -0.88
C LYS A 241 1.30 26.81 -1.00
N ASN A 242 0.55 26.93 -2.09
CA ASN A 242 -0.61 26.10 -2.34
C ASN A 242 -0.29 24.84 -3.16
N THR A 243 0.98 24.55 -3.49
CA THR A 243 1.32 23.48 -4.45
C THR A 243 0.91 22.11 -3.93
N ALA A 244 1.41 21.72 -2.75
CA ALA A 244 1.10 20.43 -2.16
C ALA A 244 -0.40 20.34 -1.81
N ARG A 245 -1.00 21.42 -1.29
CA ARG A 245 -2.43 21.48 -0.96
C ARG A 245 -3.29 21.22 -2.20
N ILE A 246 -3.07 21.96 -3.29
CA ILE A 246 -3.84 21.82 -4.53
C ILE A 246 -3.68 20.41 -5.10
N ALA A 247 -2.43 19.91 -5.16
CA ALA A 247 -2.15 18.57 -5.67
C ALA A 247 -2.87 17.48 -4.87
N MET A 248 -2.91 17.59 -3.54
CA MET A 248 -3.49 16.55 -2.67
C MET A 248 -5.01 16.68 -2.47
N THR A 249 -5.59 17.88 -2.58
CA THR A 249 -7.01 18.12 -2.25
C THR A 249 -7.92 18.33 -3.46
N ARG A 250 -7.37 18.81 -4.58
CA ARG A 250 -8.15 19.15 -5.78
C ARG A 250 -7.74 18.34 -6.99
N ASP A 251 -6.43 18.25 -7.24
CA ASP A 251 -5.90 17.69 -8.48
C ASP A 251 -5.49 16.21 -8.33
N LEU A 252 -5.73 15.58 -7.17
CA LEU A 252 -5.22 14.24 -6.86
C LEU A 252 -5.69 13.18 -7.87
N GLU A 253 -7.00 13.10 -8.10
CA GLU A 253 -7.61 12.14 -9.03
C GLU A 253 -7.09 12.38 -10.46
N LYS A 254 -7.08 13.63 -10.91
CA LYS A 254 -6.54 14.01 -12.21
C LYS A 254 -5.06 13.66 -12.37
N LEU A 255 -4.25 13.86 -11.32
CA LEU A 255 -2.84 13.49 -11.31
C LEU A 255 -2.68 11.97 -11.38
N GLU A 256 -3.50 11.22 -10.66
CA GLU A 256 -3.50 9.76 -10.70
C GLU A 256 -3.86 9.22 -12.09
N ASP A 257 -4.91 9.75 -12.71
CA ASP A 257 -5.37 9.37 -14.06
C ASP A 257 -4.30 9.62 -15.13
N ARG A 258 -3.52 10.69 -14.95
CA ARG A 258 -2.45 11.08 -15.87
C ARG A 258 -1.11 10.41 -15.55
N GLY A 259 -1.06 9.53 -14.54
CA GLY A 259 0.16 8.86 -14.13
C GLY A 259 1.21 9.79 -13.51
N TRP A 260 0.75 10.83 -12.81
CA TRP A 260 1.56 11.87 -12.16
C TRP A 260 2.35 12.77 -13.14
N VAL A 261 1.78 12.98 -14.34
CA VAL A 261 2.31 13.83 -15.44
C VAL A 261 1.38 15.03 -15.71
#